data_AF-A0A3B1AAB1-F1
#
_entry.id   AF-A0A3B1AAB1-F1
#
_cell.length_a   1.000
_cell.length_b   1.000
_cell.length_c   1.000
_cell.angle_alpha   90.00
_cell.angle_beta   90.00
_cell.angle_gamma   90.00
#
_symmetry.space_group_name_H-M   'P 1'
#
loop_
_entity.id
_entity.type
_entity.pdbx_description
1 polymer ?
#
loop_
_entity_poly.entity_id
_entity_poly.type
_entity_poly.pdbx_seq_one_letter_code
_entity_poly.pdbx_strand_id
1 'polypeptide(L)'
;MSETSIEIKELESQSVQRWDAFVEACPEATFFHRAGWKKAIEAGMGHRAHFLYAERNGNIEGVLPLGHIKSFLFGNALMSAPFCVYGGIAAHSDAARVALHQAAEKLAHRLGVDYLEMRNAQFAQTESHESQLPNENWLEKELYVTFRKEIDPDAEKNLLSIPRKQRAVVRKGIKA
;
A
#
# COMPACT_ATOMS: atom_id res chain seq x y z
N MET A 1 7.04 -7.66 -32.72
CA MET A 1 6.73 -8.28 -31.41
C MET A 1 5.62 -7.45 -30.82
N SER A 2 4.46 -8.04 -30.51
CA SER A 2 3.36 -7.28 -29.93
C SER A 2 3.79 -6.80 -28.55
N GLU A 3 3.83 -5.49 -28.35
CA GLU A 3 4.06 -4.90 -27.05
C GLU A 3 2.83 -5.21 -26.19
N THR A 4 2.97 -6.07 -25.18
CA THR A 4 1.81 -6.46 -24.36
C THR A 4 1.43 -5.30 -23.44
N SER A 5 0.22 -4.77 -23.61
CA SER A 5 -0.33 -3.68 -22.79
C SER A 5 -0.58 -4.12 -21.34
N ILE A 6 -0.43 -3.19 -20.40
CA ILE A 6 -0.82 -3.38 -18.99
C ILE A 6 -2.34 -3.26 -18.89
N GLU A 7 -2.98 -4.25 -18.27
CA GLU A 7 -4.41 -4.26 -17.95
C GLU A 7 -4.62 -3.97 -16.47
N ILE A 8 -5.65 -3.19 -16.14
CA ILE A 8 -6.04 -2.94 -14.74
C ILE A 8 -7.27 -3.78 -14.40
N LYS A 9 -7.16 -4.55 -13.32
CA LYS A 9 -8.19 -5.48 -12.85
C LYS A 9 -8.47 -5.26 -11.36
N GLU A 10 -9.66 -5.65 -10.92
CA GLU A 10 -10.03 -5.62 -9.50
C GLU A 10 -9.81 -7.01 -8.88
N LEU A 11 -9.42 -7.04 -7.61
CA LEU A 11 -9.19 -8.26 -6.85
C LEU A 11 -10.50 -9.03 -6.67
N GLU A 12 -10.49 -10.27 -7.14
CA GLU A 12 -11.57 -11.24 -7.02
C GLU A 12 -11.06 -12.45 -6.23
N SER A 13 -11.98 -13.29 -5.75
CA SER A 13 -11.63 -14.48 -4.96
C SER A 13 -10.60 -15.39 -5.64
N GLN A 14 -10.65 -15.49 -6.98
CA GLN A 14 -9.73 -16.32 -7.77
C GLN A 14 -8.31 -15.74 -7.90
N SER A 15 -8.14 -14.42 -7.70
CA SER A 15 -6.84 -13.76 -7.83
C SER A 15 -6.14 -13.49 -6.49
N VAL A 16 -6.78 -13.81 -5.35
CA VAL A 16 -6.22 -13.63 -3.99
C VAL A 16 -4.83 -14.25 -3.83
N GLN A 17 -4.62 -15.49 -4.27
CA GLN A 17 -3.33 -16.15 -4.13
C GLN A 17 -2.24 -15.47 -4.96
N ARG A 18 -2.56 -15.05 -6.19
CA ARG A 18 -1.62 -14.33 -7.08
C ARG A 18 -1.27 -12.95 -6.51
N TRP A 19 -2.28 -12.26 -5.98
CA TRP A 19 -2.12 -10.97 -5.31
C TRP A 19 -1.20 -11.08 -4.10
N ASP A 20 -1.47 -12.01 -3.18
CA ASP A 20 -0.67 -12.15 -1.97
C ASP A 20 0.76 -12.62 -2.26
N ALA A 21 0.95 -13.45 -3.30
CA ALA A 21 2.28 -13.82 -3.78
C ALA A 21 3.06 -12.62 -4.33
N PHE A 22 2.41 -11.72 -5.08
CA PHE A 22 3.02 -10.47 -5.50
C PHE A 22 3.39 -9.59 -4.30
N VAL A 23 2.46 -9.41 -3.35
CA VAL A 23 2.69 -8.58 -2.15
C VAL A 23 3.86 -9.10 -1.32
N GLU A 24 4.02 -10.42 -1.20
CA GLU A 24 5.15 -11.02 -0.49
C GLU A 24 6.49 -10.76 -1.20
N ALA A 25 6.49 -10.80 -2.53
CA ALA A 25 7.70 -10.65 -3.33
C ALA A 25 8.09 -9.19 -3.60
N CYS A 26 7.15 -8.24 -3.49
CA CYS A 26 7.35 -6.85 -3.86
C CYS A 26 8.00 -6.05 -2.71
N PRO A 27 9.22 -5.50 -2.88
CA PRO A 27 9.91 -4.75 -1.81
C PRO A 27 9.20 -3.46 -1.38
N GLU A 28 8.38 -2.88 -2.26
CA GLU A 28 7.58 -1.68 -1.96
C GLU A 28 6.32 -1.99 -1.15
N ALA A 29 5.88 -3.26 -1.19
CA ALA A 29 4.66 -3.66 -0.52
C ALA A 29 4.86 -3.77 1.00
N THR A 30 3.75 -3.71 1.70
CA THR A 30 3.67 -3.82 3.16
C THR A 30 2.54 -4.76 3.52
N PHE A 31 2.45 -5.15 4.79
CA PHE A 31 1.32 -5.93 5.31
C PHE A 31 -0.06 -5.38 4.91
N PHE A 32 -0.21 -4.05 4.82
CA PHE A 32 -1.48 -3.40 4.48
C PHE A 32 -1.90 -3.59 3.01
N HIS A 33 -1.02 -4.14 2.16
CA HIS A 33 -1.37 -4.51 0.80
C HIS A 33 -1.99 -5.90 0.70
N ARG A 34 -1.94 -6.75 1.74
CA ARG A 34 -2.47 -8.12 1.68
C ARG A 34 -3.96 -8.15 1.37
N ALA A 35 -4.40 -9.13 0.58
CA ALA A 35 -5.79 -9.29 0.16
C ALA A 35 -6.75 -9.42 1.37
N GLY A 36 -6.29 -10.03 2.46
CA GLY A 36 -7.04 -10.13 3.72
C GLY A 36 -7.48 -8.77 4.28
N TRP A 37 -6.75 -7.69 3.98
CA TRP A 37 -7.11 -6.35 4.42
C TRP A 37 -8.40 -5.84 3.78
N LYS A 38 -8.71 -6.27 2.55
CA LYS A 38 -9.99 -5.98 1.88
C LYS A 38 -11.17 -6.45 2.74
N LYS A 39 -11.07 -7.68 3.27
CA LYS A 39 -12.09 -8.24 4.17
C LYS A 39 -12.19 -7.47 5.49
N ALA A 40 -11.07 -7.03 6.05
CA ALA A 40 -11.08 -6.22 7.26
C ALA A 40 -11.81 -4.88 7.05
N ILE A 41 -11.59 -4.22 5.90
CA ILE A 41 -12.28 -2.98 5.53
C ILE A 41 -13.78 -3.21 5.31
N GLU A 42 -14.14 -4.21 4.52
CA GLU A 42 -15.54 -4.44 4.15
C GLU A 42 -16.37 -5.02 5.30
N ALA A 43 -15.89 -6.09 5.95
CA ALA A 43 -16.64 -6.77 6.99
C ALA A 43 -16.42 -6.17 8.39
N GLY A 44 -15.22 -5.66 8.67
CA GLY A 44 -14.89 -5.11 9.98
C GLY A 44 -15.28 -3.65 10.14
N MET A 45 -15.16 -2.85 9.07
CA MET A 45 -15.38 -1.40 9.12
C MET A 45 -16.56 -0.93 8.25
N GLY A 46 -17.17 -1.82 7.45
CA GLY A 46 -18.37 -1.51 6.69
C GLY A 46 -18.16 -0.60 5.48
N HIS A 47 -16.90 -0.45 5.02
CA HIS A 47 -16.57 0.41 3.88
C HIS A 47 -16.33 -0.40 2.62
N ARG A 48 -16.69 0.14 1.45
CA ARG A 48 -16.41 -0.50 0.17
C ARG A 48 -14.91 -0.44 -0.10
N ALA A 49 -14.34 -1.53 -0.63
CA ALA A 49 -12.93 -1.60 -0.96
C ALA A 49 -12.73 -1.95 -2.44
N HIS A 50 -11.85 -1.21 -3.10
CA HIS A 50 -11.49 -1.36 -4.52
C HIS A 50 -10.01 -1.70 -4.61
N PHE A 51 -9.70 -2.99 -4.56
CA PHE A 51 -8.31 -3.46 -4.61
C PHE A 51 -7.94 -3.70 -6.06
N LEU A 52 -7.11 -2.82 -6.62
CA LEU A 52 -6.75 -2.82 -8.04
C LEU A 52 -5.37 -3.45 -8.24
N TYR A 53 -5.18 -4.19 -9.32
CA TYR A 53 -3.86 -4.68 -9.74
C TYR A 53 -3.62 -4.45 -11.23
N ALA A 54 -2.36 -4.19 -11.56
CA ALA A 54 -1.85 -4.11 -12.93
C ALA A 54 -1.35 -5.48 -13.35
N GLU A 55 -1.79 -5.96 -14.50
CA GLU A 55 -1.41 -7.26 -15.05
C GLU A 55 -0.80 -7.09 -16.45
N ARG A 56 0.30 -7.79 -16.72
CA ARG A 56 0.91 -7.91 -18.04
C ARG A 56 1.31 -9.35 -18.29
N ASN A 57 0.89 -9.92 -19.43
CA ASN A 57 1.15 -11.33 -19.77
C ASN A 57 0.73 -12.31 -18.65
N GLY A 58 -0.38 -12.05 -17.96
CA GLY A 58 -0.87 -12.88 -16.86
C GLY A 58 -0.08 -12.76 -15.54
N ASN A 59 0.90 -11.86 -15.45
CA ASN A 59 1.66 -11.59 -14.23
C ASN A 59 1.23 -10.27 -13.61
N ILE A 60 1.04 -10.26 -12.30
CA ILE A 60 0.78 -9.03 -11.56
C ILE A 60 2.08 -8.24 -11.47
N GLU A 61 2.03 -6.97 -11.84
CA GLU A 61 3.18 -6.05 -11.80
C GLU A 61 3.03 -4.91 -10.81
N GLY A 62 1.82 -4.72 -10.28
CA GLY A 62 1.57 -3.74 -9.24
C GLY A 62 0.22 -3.94 -8.60
N VAL A 63 0.09 -3.46 -7.38
CA VAL A 63 -1.15 -3.49 -6.59
C VAL A 63 -1.41 -2.13 -5.96
N LEU A 64 -2.69 -1.80 -5.81
CA LEU A 64 -3.17 -0.60 -5.16
C LEU A 64 -4.45 -0.91 -4.38
N PRO A 65 -4.37 -1.08 -3.04
CA PRO A 65 -5.56 -1.25 -2.21
C PRO A 65 -6.24 0.11 -1.99
N LEU A 66 -7.49 0.28 -2.44
CA LEU A 66 -8.28 1.49 -2.16
C LEU A 66 -9.49 1.15 -1.28
N GLY A 67 -9.89 2.09 -0.43
CA GLY A 67 -11.14 2.05 0.32
C GLY A 67 -11.93 3.34 0.13
N HIS A 68 -13.24 3.18 -0.04
CA HIS A 68 -14.18 4.28 -0.26
C HIS A 68 -14.90 4.60 1.06
N ILE A 69 -14.53 5.72 1.66
CA ILE A 69 -15.03 6.20 2.94
C ILE A 69 -16.03 7.32 2.69
N LYS A 70 -17.32 7.01 2.83
CA LYS A 70 -18.41 7.98 2.68
C LYS A 70 -19.10 8.21 4.01
N SER A 71 -19.07 9.45 4.47
CA SER A 71 -19.69 9.90 5.71
C SER A 71 -20.44 11.21 5.49
N PHE A 72 -21.58 11.37 6.17
CA PHE A 72 -22.32 12.62 6.14
C PHE A 72 -21.55 13.77 6.82
N LEU A 73 -20.77 13.48 7.87
CA LEU A 73 -20.03 14.49 8.64
C LEU A 73 -18.59 14.70 8.16
N PHE A 74 -17.99 13.69 7.51
CA PHE A 74 -16.56 13.69 7.15
C PHE A 74 -16.29 13.64 5.64
N GLY A 75 -17.34 13.78 4.83
CA GLY A 75 -17.23 13.83 3.37
C GLY A 75 -17.12 12.45 2.70
N ASN A 76 -16.71 12.47 1.44
CA ASN A 76 -16.66 11.33 0.54
C ASN A 76 -15.25 11.16 -0.02
N ALA A 77 -14.50 10.15 0.42
CA ALA A 77 -13.09 10.02 0.10
C ALA A 77 -12.74 8.64 -0.47
N LEU A 78 -11.84 8.61 -1.45
CA LEU A 78 -11.17 7.39 -1.88
C LEU A 78 -9.75 7.41 -1.31
N MET A 79 -9.40 6.45 -0.47
CA MET A 79 -8.12 6.44 0.24
C MET A 79 -7.37 5.15 -0.05
N SER A 80 -6.05 5.23 -0.25
CA SER A 80 -5.21 4.03 -0.32
C SER A 80 -5.05 3.40 1.07
N ALA A 81 -5.43 2.14 1.24
CA ALA A 81 -5.44 1.39 2.50
C ALA A 81 -5.92 2.25 3.71
N PRO A 82 -7.23 2.60 3.78
CA PRO A 82 -7.73 3.42 4.88
C PRO A 82 -7.40 2.79 6.24
N PHE A 83 -7.25 3.65 7.25
CA PHE A 83 -6.89 3.30 8.63
C PHE A 83 -5.47 2.74 8.81
N CYS A 84 -4.62 2.81 7.78
CA CYS A 84 -3.24 2.33 7.81
C CYS A 84 -2.24 3.48 7.65
N VAL A 85 -1.00 3.26 8.12
CA VAL A 85 0.12 4.21 8.02
C VAL A 85 0.64 4.33 6.57
N TYR A 86 0.54 3.26 5.79
CA TYR A 86 0.91 3.20 4.38
C TYR A 86 -0.09 2.34 3.61
N GLY A 87 0.07 2.28 2.30
CA GLY A 87 -0.65 1.35 1.43
C GLY A 87 -1.03 1.95 0.09
N GLY A 88 -0.19 2.85 -0.41
CA GLY A 88 -0.29 3.39 -1.76
C GLY A 88 0.10 2.37 -2.83
N ILE A 89 0.71 2.82 -3.93
CA ILE A 89 1.05 1.91 -5.03
C ILE A 89 2.33 1.15 -4.70
N ALA A 90 2.27 -0.18 -4.77
CA ALA A 90 3.44 -1.05 -4.79
C ALA A 90 3.55 -1.68 -6.18
N ALA A 91 4.65 -1.42 -6.90
CA ALA A 91 4.81 -1.87 -8.28
C ALA A 91 6.26 -2.26 -8.60
N HIS A 92 6.44 -3.17 -9.56
CA HIS A 92 7.75 -3.55 -10.10
C HIS A 92 8.17 -2.70 -11.31
N SER A 93 7.25 -1.93 -11.89
CA SER A 93 7.51 -1.09 -13.06
C SER A 93 6.79 0.25 -12.97
N ASP A 94 7.41 1.30 -13.51
CA ASP A 94 6.79 2.63 -13.56
C ASP A 94 5.54 2.63 -14.44
N ALA A 95 5.52 1.82 -15.50
CA ALA A 95 4.34 1.63 -16.34
C ALA A 95 3.14 1.09 -15.54
N ALA A 96 3.36 0.10 -14.66
CA ALA A 96 2.31 -0.40 -13.77
C ALA A 96 1.88 0.65 -12.74
N ARG A 97 2.83 1.43 -12.21
CA ARG A 97 2.55 2.53 -11.28
C ARG A 97 1.67 3.60 -11.91
N VAL A 98 2.03 4.07 -13.10
CA VAL A 98 1.26 5.07 -13.85
C VAL A 98 -0.14 4.54 -14.18
N ALA A 99 -0.25 3.29 -14.64
CA ALA A 99 -1.53 2.68 -14.99
C ALA A 99 -2.46 2.55 -13.76
N LEU A 100 -1.91 2.17 -12.59
CA LEU A 100 -2.67 2.10 -11.33
C LEU A 100 -3.10 3.48 -10.82
N HIS A 101 -2.22 4.49 -10.93
CA HIS A 101 -2.55 5.86 -10.57
C HIS A 101 -3.71 6.39 -11.42
N GLN A 102 -3.61 6.28 -12.74
CA GLN A 102 -4.66 6.68 -13.67
C GLN A 102 -5.98 5.94 -13.41
N ALA A 103 -5.92 4.66 -13.03
CA ALA A 103 -7.10 3.90 -12.67
C ALA A 103 -7.75 4.41 -11.37
N ALA A 104 -6.95 4.79 -10.38
CA ALA A 104 -7.43 5.39 -9.14
C ALA A 104 -8.10 6.75 -9.39
N GLU A 105 -7.52 7.61 -10.23
CA GLU A 105 -8.12 8.89 -10.62
C GLU A 105 -9.46 8.67 -11.35
N LYS A 106 -9.50 7.77 -12.33
CA LYS A 106 -10.75 7.42 -13.04
C LYS A 106 -11.81 6.86 -12.09
N LEU A 107 -11.41 6.07 -11.10
CA LEU A 107 -12.31 5.54 -10.09
C LEU A 107 -12.82 6.66 -9.16
N ALA A 108 -11.94 7.55 -8.70
CA ALA A 108 -12.29 8.72 -7.88
C ALA A 108 -13.34 9.59 -8.59
N HIS A 109 -13.11 9.94 -9.86
CA HIS A 109 -14.08 10.69 -10.66
C HIS A 109 -15.43 9.97 -10.80
N ARG A 110 -15.40 8.65 -11.08
CA ARG A 110 -16.62 7.84 -11.22
C ARG A 110 -17.44 7.77 -9.93
N LEU A 111 -16.76 7.69 -8.78
CA LEU A 111 -17.39 7.64 -7.47
C LEU A 111 -17.83 9.02 -6.96
N GLY A 112 -17.42 10.11 -7.63
CA GLY A 112 -17.71 11.48 -7.22
C GLY A 112 -17.18 11.79 -5.82
N VAL A 113 -15.96 11.34 -5.52
CA VAL A 113 -15.31 11.64 -4.24
C VAL A 113 -14.81 13.07 -4.20
N ASP A 114 -14.77 13.64 -3.01
CA ASP A 114 -14.25 14.99 -2.74
C ASP A 114 -12.73 15.02 -2.94
N TYR A 115 -12.04 13.92 -2.61
CA TYR A 115 -10.60 13.76 -2.82
C TYR A 115 -10.18 12.29 -2.94
N LEU A 116 -9.05 12.08 -3.62
CA LEU A 116 -8.26 10.85 -3.62
C LEU A 116 -7.04 11.06 -2.70
N GLU A 117 -6.78 10.13 -1.79
CA GLU A 117 -5.62 10.18 -0.89
C GLU A 117 -4.70 8.98 -1.12
N MET A 118 -3.41 9.26 -1.33
CA MET A 118 -2.37 8.24 -1.58
C MET A 118 -1.35 8.24 -0.44
N ARG A 119 -1.20 7.09 0.23
CA ARG A 119 -0.31 6.87 1.39
C ARG A 119 0.90 6.04 0.96
N ASN A 120 1.71 6.62 0.09
CA ASN A 120 2.94 5.97 -0.40
C ASN A 120 4.04 5.98 0.69
N ALA A 121 4.81 4.89 0.81
CA ALA A 121 5.88 4.79 1.81
C ALA A 121 7.15 5.53 1.39
N GLN A 122 7.52 5.42 0.11
CA GLN A 122 8.37 6.39 -0.56
C GLN A 122 7.45 7.28 -1.39
N PHE A 123 7.62 8.60 -1.27
CA PHE A 123 7.28 9.45 -2.40
C PHE A 123 8.12 8.97 -3.57
N ALA A 124 7.52 8.83 -4.76
CA ALA A 124 8.32 8.90 -5.96
C ALA A 124 8.93 10.31 -5.95
N GLN A 125 10.11 10.46 -5.35
CA GLN A 125 10.97 11.61 -5.59
C GLN A 125 11.46 11.46 -7.02
N THR A 126 10.57 11.69 -7.96
CA THR A 126 10.94 12.01 -9.31
C THR A 126 11.44 13.44 -9.29
N GLU A 127 12.68 13.62 -8.85
CA GLU A 127 13.50 14.80 -9.16
C GLU A 127 13.75 14.92 -10.66
N SER A 128 13.44 13.88 -11.44
CA SER A 128 13.30 13.99 -12.88
C SER A 128 12.02 14.77 -13.21
N HIS A 129 12.20 15.91 -13.87
CA HIS A 129 11.17 16.63 -14.65
C HIS A 129 10.39 15.76 -15.67
N GLU A 130 10.63 14.44 -15.70
CA GLU A 130 10.00 13.42 -16.55
C GLU A 130 9.09 12.46 -15.77
N SER A 131 8.70 12.78 -14.53
CA SER A 131 7.54 12.13 -13.92
C SER A 131 6.30 12.38 -14.76
N GLN A 132 5.82 11.36 -15.45
CA GLN A 132 4.54 11.37 -16.18
C GLN A 132 3.33 11.39 -15.23
N LEU A 133 3.54 11.44 -13.91
CA LEU A 133 2.48 11.67 -12.93
C LEU A 133 2.32 13.19 -12.76
N PRO A 134 1.13 13.76 -13.00
CA PRO A 134 0.92 15.19 -12.90
C PRO A 134 1.01 15.62 -11.42
N ASN A 135 2.18 16.17 -11.04
CA ASN A 135 2.44 16.70 -9.70
C ASN A 135 1.70 18.01 -9.39
N GLU A 136 1.00 18.62 -10.35
CA GLU A 136 0.53 20.01 -10.22
C GLU A 136 -0.63 20.20 -9.21
N ASN A 137 -1.28 19.13 -8.72
CA ASN A 137 -2.48 19.23 -7.85
C ASN A 137 -2.45 18.40 -6.55
N TRP A 138 -1.34 17.74 -6.20
CA TRP A 138 -1.27 16.93 -4.97
C TRP A 138 -0.86 17.78 -3.76
N LEU A 139 -1.66 17.72 -2.69
CA LEU A 139 -1.27 18.25 -1.39
C LEU A 139 -0.53 17.17 -0.60
N GLU A 140 0.64 17.53 -0.07
CA GLU A 140 1.51 16.58 0.63
C GLU A 140 1.49 16.79 2.15
N LYS A 141 1.68 15.69 2.90
CA LYS A 141 1.81 15.71 4.36
C LYS A 141 2.86 14.70 4.82
N GLU A 142 3.91 15.18 5.48
CA GLU A 142 4.91 14.35 6.15
C GLU A 142 4.43 13.90 7.53
N LEU A 143 3.44 12.99 7.56
CA LEU A 143 2.80 12.58 8.81
C LEU A 143 3.52 11.40 9.50
N TYR A 144 4.07 10.47 8.72
CA TYR A 144 4.50 9.18 9.23
C TYR A 144 6.02 9.01 9.19
N VAL A 145 6.61 8.69 10.35
CA VAL A 145 8.03 8.33 10.50
C VAL A 145 8.12 6.87 10.94
N THR A 146 8.83 6.06 10.16
CA THR A 146 8.95 4.61 10.42
C THR A 146 10.36 4.22 10.81
N PHE A 147 10.49 3.57 11.97
CA PHE A 147 11.73 2.95 12.43
C PHE A 147 11.66 1.45 12.13
N ARG A 148 12.60 0.94 11.34
CA ARG A 148 12.71 -0.49 11.01
C ARG A 148 14.02 -1.05 11.53
N LYS A 149 13.99 -2.32 11.95
CA LYS A 149 15.17 -3.10 12.33
C LYS A 149 14.96 -4.52 11.86
N GLU A 150 16.00 -5.11 11.27
CA GLU A 150 15.99 -6.54 10.98
C GLU A 150 15.87 -7.35 12.27
N ILE A 151 15.10 -8.43 12.19
CA ILE A 151 14.95 -9.40 13.27
C ILE A 151 15.76 -10.62 12.87
N ASP A 152 16.82 -10.93 13.62
CA ASP A 152 17.63 -12.13 13.39
C ASP A 152 16.79 -13.37 13.76
N PRO A 153 16.93 -14.51 13.08
CA PRO A 153 16.29 -15.75 13.50
C PRO A 153 16.69 -16.21 14.92
N ASP A 154 17.87 -15.79 15.41
CA ASP A 154 18.35 -16.07 16.77
C ASP A 154 17.86 -15.03 17.77
N ALA A 155 17.05 -15.48 18.74
CA ALA A 155 16.51 -14.65 19.81
C ALA A 155 17.61 -14.00 20.69
N GLU A 156 18.75 -14.66 20.91
CA GLU A 156 19.81 -14.10 21.75
C GLU A 156 20.53 -12.96 21.03
N LYS A 157 20.77 -13.08 19.73
CA LYS A 157 21.33 -11.98 18.93
C LYS A 157 20.41 -10.76 18.94
N ASN A 158 19.11 -10.97 18.79
CA ASN A 158 18.12 -9.90 18.92
C ASN A 158 18.21 -9.23 20.29
N LEU A 159 18.26 -10.02 21.38
CA LEU A 159 18.37 -9.48 22.74
C LEU A 159 19.67 -8.68 22.92
N LEU A 160 20.81 -9.20 22.46
CA LEU A 160 22.12 -8.54 22.57
C LEU A 160 22.22 -7.26 21.73
N SER A 161 21.46 -7.17 20.63
CA SER A 161 21.38 -5.97 19.78
C SER A 161 20.67 -4.78 20.44
N ILE A 162 19.96 -5.00 21.56
CA ILE A 162 19.32 -3.95 22.36
C ILE A 162 20.40 -3.28 23.22
N PRO A 163 20.50 -1.93 23.27
CA PRO A 163 21.49 -1.26 24.11
C PRO A 163 21.43 -1.68 25.58
N ARG A 164 22.59 -1.68 26.25
CA ARG A 164 22.78 -2.28 27.59
C ARG A 164 21.70 -1.91 28.62
N LYS A 165 21.30 -0.63 28.67
CA LYS A 165 20.30 -0.13 29.63
C LYS A 165 18.91 -0.71 29.34
N GLN A 166 18.43 -0.65 28.10
CA GLN A 166 17.14 -1.17 27.68
C GLN A 166 17.09 -2.71 27.81
N ARG A 167 18.18 -3.40 27.47
CA ARG A 167 18.28 -4.86 27.63
C ARG A 167 18.11 -5.30 29.09
N ALA A 168 18.62 -4.54 30.05
CA ALA A 168 18.40 -4.82 31.48
C ALA A 168 16.90 -4.73 31.86
N VAL A 169 16.16 -3.77 31.30
CA VAL A 169 14.70 -3.63 31.50
C VAL A 169 13.94 -4.81 30.90
N VAL A 170 14.28 -5.21 29.66
CA VAL A 170 13.68 -6.39 29.01
C VAL A 170 13.90 -7.65 29.83
N ARG A 171 15.13 -7.90 30.31
CA ARG A 171 15.44 -9.05 31.18
C ARG A 171 14.67 -9.05 32.50
N LYS A 172 14.37 -7.87 33.05
CA LYS A 172 13.51 -7.76 34.24
C LYS A 172 12.07 -8.16 33.91
N GLY A 173 11.54 -7.73 32.76
CA GLY A 173 10.19 -8.07 32.29
C GLY A 173 10.00 -9.57 32.04
N ILE A 174 11.00 -10.28 31.52
CA ILE A 174 10.93 -11.74 31.28
C ILE A 174 10.79 -12.53 32.60
N LYS A 175 11.28 -11.99 33.72
CA LYS A 175 11.25 -12.64 35.04
C LYS A 175 10.02 -12.29 35.88
N ALA A 176 9.22 -11.32 35.44
CA ALA A 176 8.03 -10.85 36.13
C ALA A 176 6.83 -11.75 35.82
#